data_AF-A0A9E5FP99-F1
#
_entry.id   AF-A0A9E5FP99-F1
#
_cell.length_a   1.000
_cell.length_b   1.000
_cell.length_c   1.000
_cell.angle_alpha   90.00
_cell.angle_beta   90.00
_cell.angle_gamma   90.00
#
_symmetry.space_group_name_H-M   'P 1'
#
loop_
_entity.id
_entity.type
_entity.pdbx_description
1 polymer ?
#
loop_
_entity_poly.entity_id
_entity_poly.type
_entity_poly.pdbx_seq_one_letter_code
_entity_poly.pdbx_strand_id
1 'polypeptide(L)'
;MRYIVSLIVFAVTLLSGGMSNAQPATARALVEAGAAAYVKDGASAAVQVWVEGSALQGNTQALSQANSLRQVEDFFGKPTSYEVVAENPIGSRSRLILFVINYQKGALYARFQAYQIDGGKWVTTEFKFQTEAANIFPQSVVYGHSGG
;
A
#
# COMPACT_ATOMS: atom_id res chain seq x y z
N MET A 1 -26.91 26.47 59.28
CA MET A 1 -27.27 27.14 58.00
C MET A 1 -26.04 26.99 57.10
N ARG A 2 -26.04 26.00 56.18
CA ARG A 2 -26.12 26.19 54.71
C ARG A 2 -24.79 26.74 54.13
N TYR A 3 -24.06 26.17 53.16
CA TYR A 3 -24.15 24.99 52.29
C TYR A 3 -22.80 24.77 51.57
N ILE A 4 -22.42 23.51 51.38
CA ILE A 4 -21.88 22.87 50.16
C ILE A 4 -20.53 23.34 49.58
N VAL A 5 -19.53 22.50 49.85
CA VAL A 5 -18.32 22.28 49.04
C VAL A 5 -18.74 21.79 47.65
N SER A 6 -18.54 22.61 46.61
CA SER A 6 -18.74 22.16 45.21
C SER A 6 -17.44 21.55 44.69
N LEU A 7 -17.41 20.22 44.64
CA LEU A 7 -16.39 19.44 43.96
C LEU A 7 -16.73 19.40 42.47
N ILE A 8 -16.04 20.19 41.65
CA ILE A 8 -16.14 20.09 40.18
C ILE A 8 -15.29 18.90 39.75
N VAL A 9 -15.93 17.75 39.52
CA VAL A 9 -15.32 16.60 38.86
C VAL A 9 -15.38 16.85 37.36
N PHE A 10 -14.29 17.35 36.79
CA PHE A 10 -14.12 17.47 35.35
C PHE A 10 -13.75 16.08 34.81
N ALA A 11 -14.76 15.32 34.37
CA ALA A 11 -14.56 14.03 33.74
C ALA A 11 -13.99 14.23 32.32
N VAL A 12 -12.67 14.24 32.21
CA VAL A 12 -11.95 14.14 30.94
C VAL A 12 -12.14 12.72 30.41
N THR A 13 -13.14 12.52 29.55
CA THR A 13 -13.26 11.30 28.76
C THR A 13 -12.34 11.42 27.57
N LEU A 14 -11.12 10.92 27.75
CA LEU A 14 -10.20 10.59 26.66
C LEU A 14 -10.87 9.52 25.79
N LEU A 15 -11.56 9.95 24.73
CA LEU A 15 -11.86 9.11 23.58
C LEU A 15 -10.53 8.86 22.86
N SER A 16 -9.73 7.95 23.40
CA SER A 16 -8.66 7.28 22.66
C SER A 16 -9.34 6.39 21.62
N GLY A 17 -9.87 7.01 20.57
CA GLY A 17 -10.16 6.34 19.31
C GLY A 17 -8.84 5.88 18.73
N GLY A 18 -8.29 4.79 19.28
CA GLY A 18 -7.24 4.04 18.63
C GLY A 18 -7.77 3.68 17.26
N MET A 19 -7.20 4.28 16.22
CA MET A 19 -7.41 3.82 14.86
C MET A 19 -6.93 2.37 14.82
N SER A 20 -7.84 1.43 15.04
CA SER A 20 -7.61 0.05 14.62
C SER A 20 -7.53 0.13 13.10
N ASN A 21 -6.32 0.26 12.58
CA ASN A 21 -6.06 -0.05 11.19
C ASN A 21 -6.43 -1.53 11.03
N ALA A 22 -7.64 -1.77 10.54
CA ALA A 22 -8.08 -3.11 10.19
C ALA A 22 -7.07 -3.66 9.19
N GLN A 23 -6.37 -4.71 9.60
CA GLN A 23 -5.39 -5.37 8.75
C GLN A 23 -6.05 -5.77 7.42
N PRO A 24 -5.40 -5.60 6.27
CA PRO A 24 -6.02 -5.93 4.98
C PRO A 24 -6.50 -7.38 4.94
N ALA A 25 -7.79 -7.55 4.64
CA ALA A 25 -8.44 -8.87 4.61
C ALA A 25 -7.99 -9.75 3.44
N THR A 26 -7.44 -9.13 2.38
CA THR A 26 -6.99 -9.82 1.16
C THR A 26 -5.65 -9.27 0.68
N ALA A 27 -4.97 -10.03 -0.17
CA ALA A 27 -3.74 -9.58 -0.83
C ALA A 27 -3.96 -8.30 -1.65
N ARG A 28 -5.09 -8.21 -2.35
CA ARG A 28 -5.50 -7.01 -3.09
C ARG A 28 -5.69 -5.81 -2.16
N ALA A 29 -6.38 -5.98 -1.05
CA ALA A 29 -6.61 -4.91 -0.09
C ALA A 29 -5.30 -4.36 0.49
N LEU A 30 -4.26 -5.19 0.65
CA LEU A 30 -2.93 -4.75 1.08
C LEU A 30 -2.30 -3.79 0.06
N VAL A 31 -2.39 -4.12 -1.23
CA VAL A 31 -1.86 -3.29 -2.31
C VAL A 31 -2.64 -1.98 -2.40
N GLU A 32 -3.96 -2.06 -2.42
CA GLU A 32 -4.87 -0.91 -2.52
C GLU A 32 -4.72 0.03 -1.31
N ALA A 33 -4.52 -0.51 -0.10
CA ALA A 33 -4.30 0.31 1.10
C ALA A 33 -3.03 1.17 0.98
N GLY A 34 -1.91 0.58 0.55
CA GLY A 34 -0.68 1.36 0.36
C GLY A 34 -0.74 2.29 -0.85
N ALA A 35 -1.43 1.91 -1.93
CA ALA A 35 -1.66 2.78 -3.08
C ALA A 35 -2.55 3.98 -2.72
N ALA A 36 -3.59 3.77 -1.91
CA ALA A 36 -4.44 4.83 -1.38
C ALA A 36 -3.65 5.77 -0.45
N ALA A 37 -2.84 5.22 0.45
CA ALA A 37 -1.93 6.00 1.28
C ALA A 37 -0.93 6.78 0.43
N TYR A 38 -0.50 6.23 -0.72
CA TYR A 38 0.38 6.95 -1.62
C TYR A 38 -0.28 8.20 -2.21
N VAL A 39 -1.47 8.03 -2.80
CA VAL A 39 -2.22 9.14 -3.41
C VAL A 39 -2.54 10.22 -2.38
N LYS A 40 -2.86 9.81 -1.15
CA LYS A 40 -3.29 10.72 -0.09
C LYS A 40 -2.13 11.39 0.66
N ASP A 41 -1.19 10.60 1.13
CA ASP A 41 -0.20 10.98 2.15
C ASP A 41 1.26 10.87 1.64
N GLY A 42 1.46 10.38 0.42
CA GLY A 42 2.76 10.35 -0.26
C GLY A 42 3.56 9.04 -0.07
N ALA A 43 4.73 8.99 -0.72
CA ALA A 43 5.51 7.76 -0.90
C ALA A 43 5.91 7.07 0.42
N SER A 44 6.22 7.84 1.46
CA SER A 44 6.59 7.28 2.77
C SER A 44 5.42 6.54 3.43
N ALA A 45 4.20 7.09 3.34
CA ALA A 45 3.01 6.49 3.92
C ALA A 45 2.66 5.17 3.21
N ALA A 46 2.76 5.16 1.88
CA ALA A 46 2.57 3.96 1.06
C ALA A 46 3.50 2.82 1.48
N VAL A 47 4.80 3.12 1.55
CA VAL A 47 5.82 2.14 1.92
C VAL A 47 5.59 1.65 3.35
N GLN A 48 5.24 2.51 4.30
CA GLN A 48 4.94 2.10 5.67
C GLN A 48 3.80 1.07 5.71
N VAL A 49 2.71 1.32 4.99
CA VAL A 49 1.58 0.38 4.88
C VAL A 49 2.02 -0.93 4.23
N TRP A 50 2.75 -0.87 3.12
CA TRP A 50 3.17 -2.07 2.40
C TRP A 50 4.16 -2.93 3.19
N VAL A 51 5.07 -2.35 3.99
CA VAL A 51 6.06 -3.15 4.71
C VAL A 51 5.55 -3.68 6.04
N GLU A 52 4.41 -3.22 6.53
CA GLU A 52 3.92 -3.54 7.88
C GLU A 52 3.73 -5.04 8.12
N GLY A 53 4.42 -5.56 9.16
CA GLY A 53 4.40 -6.96 9.56
C GLY A 53 5.14 -7.90 8.61
N SER A 54 5.79 -7.37 7.57
CA SER A 54 6.58 -8.17 6.63
C SER A 54 8.06 -8.26 7.03
N ALA A 55 8.79 -9.15 6.38
CA ALA A 55 10.26 -9.20 6.48
C ALA A 55 10.96 -7.94 5.91
N LEU A 56 10.22 -7.08 5.19
CA LEU A 56 10.74 -5.80 4.70
C LEU A 56 10.64 -4.69 5.76
N GLN A 57 9.90 -4.90 6.85
CA GLN A 57 9.76 -3.91 7.92
C GLN A 57 11.11 -3.62 8.58
N GLY A 58 11.45 -2.34 8.72
CA GLY A 58 12.72 -1.91 9.33
C GLY A 58 13.96 -2.15 8.45
N ASN A 59 13.79 -2.71 7.24
CA ASN A 59 14.87 -2.86 6.28
C ASN A 59 15.14 -1.51 5.57
N THR A 60 16.41 -1.16 5.37
CA THR A 60 16.84 0.04 4.63
C THR A 60 16.34 0.04 3.18
N GLN A 61 16.05 -1.14 2.62
CA GLN A 61 15.42 -1.27 1.30
C GLN A 61 14.06 -0.55 1.24
N ALA A 62 13.27 -0.56 2.31
CA ALA A 62 11.99 0.17 2.35
C ALA A 62 12.19 1.68 2.17
N LEU A 63 13.20 2.26 2.82
CA LEU A 63 13.55 3.68 2.65
C LEU A 63 13.96 3.98 1.20
N SER A 64 14.73 3.08 0.58
CA SER A 64 15.11 3.24 -0.84
C SER A 64 13.90 3.24 -1.78
N GLN A 65 12.89 2.40 -1.50
CA GLN A 65 11.65 2.39 -2.30
C GLN A 65 10.88 3.71 -2.21
N ALA A 66 10.78 4.29 -1.02
CA ALA A 66 10.13 5.59 -0.85
C ALA A 66 10.89 6.70 -1.61
N ASN A 67 12.22 6.66 -1.61
CA ASN A 67 13.04 7.60 -2.38
C ASN A 67 12.83 7.44 -3.89
N SER A 68 12.82 6.21 -4.41
CA SER A 68 12.61 5.95 -5.83
C SER A 68 11.20 6.36 -6.29
N LEU A 69 10.17 6.19 -5.47
CA LEU A 69 8.83 6.72 -5.76
C LEU A 69 8.80 8.25 -5.84
N ARG A 70 9.54 8.96 -4.97
CA ARG A 70 9.64 10.42 -5.06
C ARG A 70 10.35 10.88 -6.33
N GLN A 71 11.36 10.14 -6.81
CA GLN A 71 12.00 10.44 -8.10
C GLN A 71 11.02 10.28 -9.27
N VAL A 72 10.10 9.31 -9.20
CA VAL A 72 9.02 9.18 -10.18
C VAL A 72 8.09 10.39 -10.11
N GLU A 73 7.78 10.91 -8.92
CA GLU A 73 6.98 12.13 -8.78
C GLU A 73 7.66 13.36 -9.39
N ASP A 74 8.97 13.51 -9.23
CA ASP A 74 9.72 14.62 -9.82
C ASP A 74 9.63 14.61 -11.36
N PHE A 75 9.50 13.42 -11.96
CA PHE A 75 9.36 13.23 -13.41
C PHE A 75 7.91 13.34 -13.90
N PHE A 76 6.98 12.61 -13.28
CA PHE A 76 5.59 12.48 -13.73
C PHE A 76 4.58 13.36 -13.00
N GLY A 77 4.99 14.13 -11.99
CA GLY A 77 4.10 14.92 -11.15
C GLY A 77 3.53 14.11 -9.99
N LYS A 78 2.44 14.57 -9.38
CA LYS A 78 1.84 13.87 -8.23
C LYS A 78 1.00 12.65 -8.67
N PRO A 79 0.93 11.58 -7.86
CA PRO A 79 0.01 10.47 -8.11
C PRO A 79 -1.44 10.96 -7.94
N THR A 80 -2.34 10.51 -8.81
CA THR A 80 -3.74 10.96 -8.87
C THR A 80 -4.72 9.84 -8.60
N SER A 81 -4.39 8.61 -9.01
CA SER A 81 -5.23 7.43 -8.83
C SER A 81 -4.39 6.16 -8.96
N TYR A 82 -5.02 5.01 -8.73
CA TYR A 82 -4.43 3.69 -8.93
C TYR A 82 -5.48 2.71 -9.45
N GLU A 83 -5.02 1.65 -10.10
CA GLU A 83 -5.86 0.57 -10.61
C GLU A 83 -5.15 -0.78 -10.44
N VAL A 84 -5.88 -1.81 -10.02
CA VAL A 84 -5.38 -3.19 -10.01
C VAL A 84 -5.68 -3.81 -11.36
N VAL A 85 -4.64 -4.19 -12.09
CA VAL A 85 -4.72 -4.76 -13.44
C VAL A 85 -5.00 -6.26 -13.37
N ALA A 86 -4.30 -6.97 -12.49
CA ALA A 86 -4.45 -8.41 -12.35
C ALA A 86 -4.08 -8.89 -10.95
N GLU A 87 -4.74 -9.96 -10.51
CA GLU A 87 -4.36 -10.74 -9.35
C GLU A 87 -4.23 -12.20 -9.76
N ASN A 88 -3.01 -12.75 -9.63
CA ASN A 88 -2.69 -14.10 -10.03
C ASN A 88 -2.33 -14.93 -8.79
N PRO A 89 -3.12 -15.96 -8.45
CA PRO A 89 -2.73 -16.99 -7.49
C PRO A 89 -1.51 -17.76 -7.97
N ILE A 90 -0.39 -17.65 -7.24
CA ILE A 90 0.80 -18.49 -7.47
C ILE A 90 0.68 -19.79 -6.68
N GLY A 91 0.07 -19.75 -5.49
CA GLY A 91 -0.20 -20.91 -4.65
C GLY A 91 -1.31 -20.63 -3.65
N SER A 92 -1.55 -21.53 -2.68
CA SER A 92 -2.62 -21.34 -1.69
C SER A 92 -2.42 -20.07 -0.84
N ARG A 93 -1.16 -19.73 -0.52
CA ARG A 93 -0.77 -18.62 0.36
C ARG A 93 -0.04 -17.49 -0.37
N SER A 94 0.10 -17.54 -1.70
CA SER A 94 0.88 -16.55 -2.46
C SER A 94 0.07 -15.98 -3.61
N ARG A 95 0.12 -14.65 -3.76
CA ARG A 95 -0.53 -13.89 -4.81
C ARG A 95 0.48 -12.94 -5.46
N LEU A 96 0.42 -12.85 -6.79
CA LEU A 96 1.06 -11.79 -7.55
C LEU A 96 0.00 -10.77 -7.93
N ILE A 97 0.23 -9.49 -7.63
CA ILE A 97 -0.68 -8.40 -7.97
C ILE A 97 0.05 -7.46 -8.93
N LEU A 98 -0.57 -7.21 -10.07
CA LEU A 98 -0.14 -6.20 -11.03
C LEU A 98 -1.06 -5.00 -10.88
N PHE A 99 -0.49 -3.82 -10.75
CA PHE A 99 -1.26 -2.59 -10.56
C PHE A 99 -0.54 -1.40 -11.19
N VAL A 100 -1.30 -0.36 -11.48
CA VAL A 100 -0.80 0.89 -12.05
C VAL A 100 -1.10 2.02 -11.08
N ILE A 101 -0.13 2.92 -10.92
CA ILE A 101 -0.34 4.20 -10.27
C ILE A 101 -0.32 5.25 -11.36
N ASN A 102 -1.41 6.00 -11.48
CA ASN A 102 -1.54 7.07 -12.45
C ASN A 102 -1.02 8.37 -11.83
N TYR A 103 -0.21 9.09 -12.60
CA TYR A 103 0.34 10.38 -12.25
C TYR A 103 -0.19 11.45 -13.21
N GLN A 104 0.13 12.72 -12.96
CA GLN A 104 -0.30 13.83 -13.81
C GLN A 104 0.21 13.74 -15.25
N LYS A 105 1.42 13.19 -15.47
CA LYS A 105 2.10 13.16 -16.77
C LYS A 105 2.50 11.75 -17.23
N GLY A 106 2.00 10.71 -16.59
CA GLY A 106 2.40 9.33 -16.91
C GLY A 106 1.82 8.31 -15.96
N ALA A 107 2.28 7.08 -16.11
CA ALA A 107 1.86 5.95 -15.29
C ALA A 107 3.10 5.19 -14.78
N LEU A 108 2.99 4.64 -13.58
CA LEU A 108 3.96 3.72 -13.03
C LEU A 108 3.34 2.33 -12.95
N TYR A 109 4.02 1.36 -13.54
CA TYR A 109 3.60 -0.03 -13.57
C TYR A 109 4.28 -0.78 -12.44
N ALA A 110 3.50 -1.46 -11.62
CA ALA A 110 3.98 -2.04 -10.39
C ALA A 110 3.54 -3.49 -10.21
N ARG A 111 4.43 -4.26 -9.61
CA ARG A 111 4.23 -5.68 -9.28
C ARG A 111 4.47 -5.89 -7.80
N PHE A 112 3.54 -6.61 -7.20
CA PHE A 112 3.52 -6.92 -5.79
C PHE A 112 3.48 -8.44 -5.59
N GLN A 113 4.35 -8.98 -4.75
CA GLN A 113 4.21 -10.34 -4.23
C GLN A 113 3.68 -10.24 -2.81
N ALA A 114 2.49 -10.82 -2.60
CA ALA A 114 1.86 -10.91 -1.30
C ALA A 114 1.87 -12.37 -0.82
N TYR A 115 2.10 -12.54 0.47
CA TYR A 115 2.12 -13.82 1.14
C TYR A 115 1.20 -13.81 2.36
N GLN A 116 0.42 -14.86 2.53
CA GLN A 116 -0.42 -15.04 3.71
C GLN A 116 0.37 -15.75 4.79
N ILE A 117 0.69 -15.05 5.88
CA ILE A 117 1.32 -15.63 7.07
C ILE A 117 0.27 -16.33 7.94
N ASP A 118 0.73 -17.03 8.97
CA ASP A 118 -0.16 -17.71 9.91
C ASP A 118 -1.07 -16.68 10.61
N GLY A 119 -2.31 -17.08 10.92
CA GLY A 119 -3.36 -16.16 11.36
C GLY A 119 -4.06 -15.40 10.22
N GLY A 120 -3.75 -15.72 8.95
CA GLY A 120 -4.51 -15.24 7.79
C GLY A 120 -4.14 -13.84 7.31
N LYS A 121 -3.18 -13.17 7.97
CA LYS A 121 -2.69 -11.84 7.61
C LYS A 121 -1.89 -11.90 6.30
N TRP A 122 -2.15 -10.95 5.40
CA TRP A 122 -1.36 -10.76 4.19
C TRP A 122 -0.22 -9.76 4.43
N VAL A 123 0.97 -10.09 3.94
CA VAL A 123 2.18 -9.26 4.03
C VAL A 123 2.89 -9.22 2.68
N THR A 124 3.67 -8.16 2.46
CA THR A 124 4.48 -7.97 1.27
C THR A 124 5.76 -8.76 1.35
N THR A 125 6.08 -9.54 0.33
CA THR A 125 7.41 -10.16 0.19
C THR A 125 8.25 -9.48 -0.87
N GLU A 126 7.62 -8.81 -1.84
CA GLU A 126 8.31 -8.03 -2.86
C GLU A 126 7.41 -6.91 -3.41
N PHE A 127 8.00 -5.74 -3.64
CA PHE A 127 7.39 -4.65 -4.39
C PHE A 127 8.40 -4.13 -5.42
N LYS A 128 8.03 -4.13 -6.70
CA LYS A 128 8.84 -3.63 -7.81
C LYS A 128 7.99 -2.72 -8.69
N PHE A 129 8.63 -1.77 -9.35
CA PHE A 129 7.94 -0.87 -10.28
C PHE A 129 8.86 -0.44 -11.42
N GLN A 130 8.25 -0.06 -12.54
CA GLN A 130 8.91 0.46 -13.74
C GLN A 130 8.03 1.53 -14.39
N THR A 131 8.65 2.49 -15.06
CA THR A 131 7.94 3.52 -15.87
C THR A 131 7.51 2.99 -17.24
N GLU A 132 8.00 1.81 -17.63
CA GLU A 132 7.65 1.12 -18.88
C GLU A 132 6.98 -0.23 -18.56
N ALA A 133 5.76 -0.43 -19.04
CA ALA A 133 4.96 -1.63 -18.75
C ALA A 133 5.67 -2.92 -19.18
N ALA A 134 6.32 -2.90 -20.34
CA ALA A 134 7.03 -4.05 -20.91
C ALA A 134 8.19 -4.55 -20.04
N ASN A 135 8.72 -3.71 -19.14
CA ASN A 135 9.83 -4.06 -18.26
C ASN A 135 9.38 -4.77 -16.97
N ILE A 136 8.06 -4.90 -16.73
CA ILE A 136 7.56 -5.47 -15.47
C ILE A 136 6.30 -6.34 -15.61
N PHE A 137 5.45 -6.09 -16.61
CA PHE A 137 4.24 -6.87 -16.83
C PHE A 137 4.48 -8.02 -17.82
N PRO A 138 3.71 -9.13 -17.73
CA PRO A 138 3.73 -10.16 -18.74
C PRO A 138 3.36 -9.61 -20.12
N GLN A 139 3.99 -10.12 -21.19
CA GLN A 139 3.72 -9.67 -22.55
C GLN A 139 2.24 -9.77 -22.94
N SER A 140 1.53 -10.80 -22.47
CA SER A 140 0.09 -10.95 -22.73
C SER A 140 -0.77 -9.82 -22.14
N VAL A 141 -0.31 -9.21 -21.05
CA VAL A 141 -0.97 -8.04 -20.43
C VAL A 141 -0.64 -6.77 -21.22
N VAL A 142 0.59 -6.64 -21.71
CA VAL A 142 1.08 -5.43 -22.39
C VAL A 142 0.63 -5.35 -23.85
N TYR A 143 0.74 -6.46 -24.59
CA TYR A 143 0.54 -6.51 -26.04
C TYR A 143 -0.70 -7.30 -26.47
N GLY A 144 -1.46 -7.84 -25.50
CA GLY A 144 -2.55 -8.76 -25.76
C GLY A 144 -2.06 -10.17 -26.13
N HIS A 145 -3.00 -11.08 -26.34
CA HIS A 145 -2.68 -12.40 -26.86
C HIS A 145 -2.46 -12.29 -28.37
N SER A 146 -1.25 -12.63 -28.83
CA SER A 146 -1.03 -12.95 -30.25
C SER A 146 -1.82 -14.22 -30.55
N GLY A 147 -2.99 -14.10 -31.19
CA GLY A 147 -3.75 -15.26 -31.63
C GLY A 147 -2.87 -16.17 -32.49
N GLY A 148 -2.80 -17.46 -32.12
CA GLY A 148 -2.36 -18.54 -32.99
C GLY A 148 -3.55 -19.16 -33.71
#